data_AF-A0A0B4E9Z0-F1
#
_entry.id   AF-A0A0B4E9Z0-F1
#
_cell.length_a   1.000
_cell.length_b   1.000
_cell.length_c   1.000
_cell.angle_alpha   90.00
_cell.angle_beta   90.00
_cell.angle_gamma   90.00
#
_symmetry.space_group_name_H-M   'P 1'
#
loop_
_entity.id
_entity.type
_entity.pdbx_description
1 polymer ?
#
loop_
_entity_poly.entity_id
_entity_poly.type
_entity_poly.pdbx_seq_one_letter_code
_entity_poly.pdbx_strand_id
1 'polypeptide(L)'
;MERELFIQSSVRIRNLEKKLLTKPQLERLGGAETIQDSFTYLKETTYAEELTKLDRIENFDIVFSSSLNSMYKTILEMSSEKELVKILTYKYGFHNIKVALKEKILGEDFSEVYSELYQEIPDEVKKQIEEEKKNRISGIGI
;
A
#
# COMPACT_ATOMS: atom_id res chain seq x y z
N MET A 1 0.81 -28.26 -5.57
CA MET A 1 0.32 -27.38 -4.49
C MET A 1 -0.71 -28.18 -3.69
N GLU A 2 -0.48 -28.42 -2.42
CA GLU A 2 -1.36 -29.25 -1.58
C GLU A 2 -2.56 -28.44 -1.10
N ARG A 3 -3.77 -28.81 -1.52
CA ARG A 3 -5.01 -28.07 -1.24
C ARG A 3 -5.27 -27.93 0.26
N GLU A 4 -4.89 -28.93 1.05
CA GLU A 4 -5.15 -29.00 2.48
C GLU A 4 -4.51 -27.83 3.26
N LEU A 5 -3.35 -27.36 2.78
CA LEU A 5 -2.62 -26.23 3.38
C LEU A 5 -3.37 -24.90 3.32
N PHE A 6 -4.38 -24.77 2.46
CA PHE A 6 -5.11 -23.52 2.23
C PHE A 6 -6.51 -23.50 2.82
N ILE A 7 -7.04 -24.63 3.29
CA ILE A 7 -8.44 -24.72 3.75
C ILE A 7 -8.72 -23.69 4.86
N GLN A 8 -7.85 -23.63 5.87
CA GLN A 8 -8.01 -22.69 6.98
C GLN A 8 -7.88 -21.23 6.53
N SER A 9 -6.84 -20.89 5.76
CA SER A 9 -6.58 -19.54 5.27
C SER A 9 -7.74 -19.07 4.37
N SER A 10 -8.26 -19.91 3.48
CA SER A 10 -9.40 -19.60 2.62
C SER A 10 -10.68 -19.31 3.42
N VAL A 11 -10.98 -20.08 4.46
CA VAL A 11 -12.15 -19.83 5.33
C VAL A 11 -12.00 -18.50 6.08
N ARG A 12 -10.79 -18.20 6.59
CA ARG A 12 -10.53 -16.93 7.28
C ARG A 12 -10.62 -15.74 6.32
N ILE A 13 -10.07 -15.85 5.11
CA ILE A 13 -10.21 -14.83 4.06
C ILE A 13 -11.68 -14.59 3.75
N ARG A 14 -12.48 -15.64 3.55
CA ARG A 14 -13.94 -15.53 3.29
C ARG A 14 -14.68 -14.78 4.41
N ASN A 15 -14.22 -14.91 5.66
CA ASN A 15 -14.76 -14.14 6.78
C ASN A 15 -14.37 -12.66 6.70
N LEU A 16 -13.09 -12.38 6.41
CA LEU A 16 -12.58 -11.01 6.23
C LEU A 16 -13.22 -10.28 5.05
N GLU A 17 -13.52 -10.96 3.95
CA GLU A 17 -14.20 -10.40 2.78
C GLU A 17 -15.55 -9.74 3.13
N LYS A 18 -16.21 -10.20 4.20
CA LYS A 18 -17.47 -9.59 4.68
C LYS A 18 -17.29 -8.19 5.26
N LYS A 19 -16.05 -7.80 5.60
CA LYS A 19 -15.71 -6.46 6.11
C LYS A 19 -15.37 -5.47 4.99
N LEU A 20 -15.24 -5.94 3.75
CA LEU A 20 -15.00 -5.05 2.61
C LEU A 20 -16.17 -4.08 2.44
N LEU A 21 -15.86 -2.90 1.89
CA LEU A 21 -16.89 -1.94 1.52
C LEU A 21 -17.85 -2.58 0.53
N THR A 22 -19.12 -2.55 0.88
CA THR A 22 -20.20 -3.01 0.02
C THR A 22 -20.42 -2.01 -1.11
N LYS A 23 -21.05 -2.49 -2.20
CA LYS A 23 -21.40 -1.62 -3.32
C LYS A 23 -22.21 -0.38 -2.90
N PRO A 24 -23.24 -0.46 -2.04
CA PRO A 24 -23.95 0.74 -1.57
C PRO A 24 -23.07 1.71 -0.78
N GLN A 25 -22.10 1.22 -0.01
CA GLN A 25 -21.15 2.09 0.70
C GLN A 25 -20.22 2.81 -0.28
N LEU A 26 -19.75 2.13 -1.33
CA LEU A 26 -18.94 2.74 -2.39
C LEU A 26 -19.74 3.78 -3.19
N GLU A 27 -20.99 3.50 -3.52
CA GLU A 27 -21.88 4.44 -4.22
C GLU A 27 -22.13 5.70 -3.36
N ARG A 28 -22.35 5.52 -2.05
CA ARG A 28 -22.49 6.64 -1.12
C ARG A 28 -21.22 7.49 -1.04
N LEU A 29 -20.05 6.85 -0.97
CA LEU A 29 -18.76 7.56 -0.99
C LEU A 29 -18.55 8.33 -2.30
N GLY A 30 -18.88 7.71 -3.44
CA GLY A 30 -18.76 8.37 -4.75
C GLY A 30 -19.72 9.54 -4.96
N GLY A 31 -20.80 9.60 -4.18
CA GLY A 31 -21.77 10.70 -4.18
C GLY A 31 -21.53 11.78 -3.12
N ALA A 32 -20.45 11.69 -2.34
CA ALA A 32 -20.14 12.68 -1.31
C ALA A 32 -19.75 14.04 -1.94
N GLU A 33 -20.34 15.12 -1.46
CA GLU A 33 -20.07 16.48 -1.97
C GLU A 33 -18.79 17.08 -1.39
N THR A 34 -18.42 16.66 -0.19
CA THR A 34 -17.23 17.12 0.52
C THR A 34 -16.39 15.98 1.08
N ILE A 35 -15.13 16.30 1.44
CA ILE A 35 -14.26 15.36 2.14
C ILE A 35 -14.79 15.02 3.54
N GLN A 36 -15.47 15.97 4.20
CA GLN A 36 -16.11 15.75 5.50
C GLN A 36 -17.28 14.75 5.40
N ASP A 37 -18.07 14.80 4.33
CA ASP A 37 -19.14 13.84 4.09
C ASP A 37 -18.57 12.44 3.85
N SER A 38 -17.53 12.34 3.01
CA SER A 38 -16.79 11.11 2.77
C SER A 38 -16.27 10.51 4.07
N PHE A 39 -15.67 11.33 4.93
CA PHE A 39 -15.14 10.91 6.23
C PHE A 39 -16.23 10.42 7.18
N THR A 40 -17.37 11.10 7.21
CA THR A 40 -18.54 10.68 8.00
C THR A 40 -19.04 9.30 7.56
N TYR A 41 -19.12 9.06 6.25
CA TYR A 41 -19.50 7.75 5.74
C TYR A 41 -18.46 6.66 6.05
N LEU A 42 -17.16 6.96 5.94
CA LEU A 42 -16.11 6.00 6.27
C LEU A 42 -16.11 5.59 7.76
N LYS A 43 -16.57 6.46 8.66
CA LYS A 43 -16.76 6.13 10.08
C LYS A 43 -17.85 5.07 10.34
N GLU A 44 -18.70 4.78 9.35
CA GLU A 44 -19.70 3.70 9.43
C GLU A 44 -19.17 2.37 8.87
N THR A 45 -17.89 2.29 8.51
CA THR A 45 -17.28 1.15 7.82
C THR A 45 -16.20 0.48 8.66
N THR A 46 -15.49 -0.50 8.09
CA THR A 46 -14.35 -1.14 8.75
C THR A 46 -13.20 -0.18 9.11
N TYR A 47 -13.19 1.04 8.57
CA TYR A 47 -12.17 2.05 8.84
C TYR A 47 -12.46 2.87 10.10
N ALA A 48 -13.64 2.74 10.72
CA ALA A 48 -14.09 3.57 11.83
C ALA A 48 -13.04 3.69 12.96
N GLU A 49 -12.49 2.56 13.40
CA GLU A 49 -11.53 2.52 14.50
C GLU A 49 -10.28 3.37 14.19
N GLU A 50 -9.67 3.18 13.03
CA GLU A 50 -8.47 3.91 12.63
C GLU A 50 -8.76 5.40 12.38
N LEU A 51 -9.93 5.73 11.82
CA LEU A 51 -10.32 7.12 11.58
C LEU A 51 -10.55 7.90 12.88
N THR A 52 -10.89 7.25 14.00
CA THR A 52 -10.98 7.94 15.29
C THR A 52 -9.63 8.35 15.86
N LYS A 53 -8.53 7.76 15.37
CA LYS A 53 -7.15 8.06 15.79
C LYS A 53 -6.54 9.21 14.98
N LEU A 54 -7.26 9.75 14.00
CA LEU A 54 -6.77 10.85 13.17
C LEU A 54 -6.96 12.21 13.87
N ASP A 55 -5.87 12.96 13.95
CA ASP A 55 -5.90 14.35 14.43
C ASP A 55 -6.50 15.31 13.39
N ARG A 56 -6.32 14.99 12.11
CA ARG A 56 -6.70 15.83 10.96
C ARG A 56 -7.23 14.97 9.83
N ILE A 57 -8.30 15.42 9.18
CA ILE A 57 -8.94 14.68 8.08
C ILE A 57 -7.97 14.54 6.91
N GLU A 58 -7.12 15.54 6.67
CA GLU A 58 -6.13 15.57 5.60
C GLU A 58 -5.09 14.44 5.70
N ASN A 59 -4.94 13.82 6.87
CA ASN A 59 -4.04 12.71 7.10
C ASN A 59 -4.69 11.34 6.84
N PHE A 60 -5.82 11.30 6.11
CA PHE A 60 -6.58 10.07 5.83
C PHE A 60 -5.73 8.97 5.17
N ASP A 61 -4.71 9.33 4.39
CA ASP A 61 -3.81 8.39 3.73
C ASP A 61 -3.07 7.48 4.72
N ILE A 62 -2.77 7.99 5.93
CA ILE A 62 -2.14 7.21 7.00
C ILE A 62 -3.06 6.05 7.43
N VAL A 63 -4.37 6.31 7.53
CA VAL A 63 -5.36 5.29 7.91
C VAL A 63 -5.45 4.19 6.86
N PHE A 64 -5.49 4.57 5.59
CA PHE A 64 -5.57 3.57 4.51
C PHE A 64 -4.28 2.76 4.40
N SER A 65 -3.12 3.40 4.56
CA SER A 65 -1.82 2.72 4.57
C SER A 65 -1.71 1.75 5.74
N SER A 66 -2.06 2.20 6.97
CA SER A 66 -2.08 1.38 8.18
C SER A 66 -3.01 0.17 8.06
N SER A 67 -4.24 0.40 7.56
CA SER A 67 -5.23 -0.65 7.35
C SER A 67 -4.75 -1.70 6.34
N LEU A 68 -4.16 -1.25 5.23
CA LEU A 68 -3.59 -2.13 4.21
C LEU A 68 -2.40 -2.94 4.75
N ASN A 69 -1.49 -2.31 5.49
CA ASN A 69 -0.35 -2.97 6.14
C ASN A 69 -0.82 -4.04 7.13
N SER A 70 -1.80 -3.71 7.97
CA SER A 70 -2.39 -4.63 8.95
C SER A 70 -3.10 -5.81 8.29
N MET A 71 -3.79 -5.58 7.16
CA MET A 71 -4.40 -6.64 6.36
C MET A 71 -3.35 -7.60 5.80
N TYR A 72 -2.28 -7.10 5.16
CA TYR A 72 -1.22 -7.95 4.63
C TYR A 72 -0.50 -8.74 5.72
N LYS A 73 -0.22 -8.11 6.87
CA LYS A 73 0.35 -8.78 8.04
C LYS A 73 -0.53 -9.95 8.49
N THR A 74 -1.84 -9.70 8.62
CA THR A 74 -2.83 -10.71 9.01
C THR A 74 -2.89 -11.88 8.01
N ILE A 75 -2.84 -11.58 6.71
CA ILE A 75 -2.84 -12.61 5.64
C ILE A 75 -1.54 -13.42 5.66
N LEU A 76 -0.38 -12.78 5.83
CA LEU A 76 0.92 -13.45 5.95
C LEU A 76 0.98 -14.36 7.17
N GLU A 77 0.42 -13.95 8.30
CA GLU A 77 0.37 -14.74 9.54
C GLU A 77 -0.51 -15.99 9.40
N MET A 78 -1.61 -15.91 8.63
CA MET A 78 -2.51 -17.05 8.44
C MET A 78 -2.17 -17.93 7.24
N SER A 79 -1.24 -17.53 6.37
CA SER A 79 -0.89 -18.28 5.17
C SER A 79 0.19 -19.32 5.45
N SER A 80 -0.08 -20.56 5.07
CA SER A 80 0.91 -21.65 5.07
C SER A 80 2.03 -21.38 4.06
N GLU A 81 1.69 -20.72 2.93
CA GLU A 81 2.61 -20.36 1.86
C GLU A 81 2.81 -18.84 1.79
N LYS A 82 3.74 -18.32 2.59
CA LYS A 82 3.97 -16.86 2.71
C LYS A 82 4.51 -16.24 1.43
N GLU A 83 5.31 -16.98 0.65
CA GLU A 83 5.89 -16.50 -0.61
C GLU A 83 4.81 -16.12 -1.63
N LEU A 84 3.68 -16.85 -1.68
CA LEU A 84 2.56 -16.51 -2.55
C LEU A 84 1.93 -15.15 -2.19
N VAL A 85 1.86 -14.84 -0.89
CA VAL A 85 1.36 -13.54 -0.41
C VAL A 85 2.37 -12.44 -0.70
N LYS A 86 3.68 -12.72 -0.54
CA LYS A 86 4.75 -11.75 -0.86
C LYS A 86 4.77 -11.36 -2.33
N ILE A 87 4.46 -12.27 -3.27
CA ILE A 87 4.34 -11.91 -4.69
C ILE A 87 3.33 -10.77 -4.90
N LEU A 88 2.23 -10.75 -4.13
CA LEU A 88 1.23 -9.68 -4.22
C LEU A 88 1.77 -8.32 -3.75
N THR A 89 2.86 -8.30 -2.96
CA THR A 89 3.49 -7.05 -2.52
C THR A 89 4.46 -6.46 -3.55
N TYR A 90 4.85 -7.21 -4.58
CA TYR A 90 5.83 -6.75 -5.59
C TYR A 90 5.38 -5.50 -6.35
N LYS A 91 4.05 -5.31 -6.52
CA LYS A 91 3.53 -4.07 -7.11
C LYS A 91 3.91 -2.82 -6.30
N TYR A 92 4.04 -2.94 -4.98
CA TYR A 92 4.50 -1.86 -4.11
C TYR A 92 6.01 -1.69 -4.19
N GLY A 93 6.76 -2.77 -4.41
CA GLY A 93 8.19 -2.68 -4.71
C GLY A 93 8.47 -1.93 -6.00
N PHE A 94 7.71 -2.22 -7.05
CA PHE A 94 7.78 -1.46 -8.31
C PHE A 94 7.40 0.01 -8.12
N HIS A 95 6.40 0.31 -7.29
CA HIS A 95 6.08 1.68 -6.90
C HIS A 95 7.26 2.37 -6.21
N ASN A 96 7.83 1.76 -5.18
CA ASN A 96 8.96 2.30 -4.42
C ASN A 96 10.19 2.56 -5.32
N ILE A 97 10.47 1.68 -6.28
CA ILE A 97 11.54 1.87 -7.28
C ILE A 97 11.27 3.11 -8.15
N LYS A 98 10.03 3.31 -8.62
CA LYS A 98 9.67 4.51 -9.39
C LYS A 98 9.81 5.79 -8.55
N VAL A 99 9.45 5.74 -7.27
CA VAL A 99 9.61 6.88 -6.35
C VAL A 99 11.09 7.20 -6.18
N ALA A 100 11.94 6.21 -5.88
CA ALA A 100 13.39 6.36 -5.77
C ALA A 100 14.01 6.99 -7.02
N LEU A 101 13.58 6.57 -8.21
CA LEU A 101 14.05 7.15 -9.47
C LEU A 101 13.65 8.63 -9.59
N LYS A 102 12.42 8.99 -9.23
CA LYS A 102 11.95 10.38 -9.28
C LYS A 102 12.69 11.28 -8.29
N GLU A 103 12.93 10.82 -7.06
CA GLU A 103 13.75 11.54 -6.06
C GLU A 103 15.13 11.87 -6.63
N LYS A 104 15.75 10.90 -7.30
CA LYS A 104 17.08 11.09 -7.90
C LYS A 104 17.07 12.06 -9.08
N ILE A 105 16.03 12.04 -9.91
CA ILE A 105 15.88 12.93 -11.07
C ILE A 105 15.58 14.37 -10.63
N LEU A 106 14.70 14.54 -9.65
CA LEU A 106 14.21 15.85 -9.20
C LEU A 106 15.10 16.45 -8.09
N GLY A 107 15.87 15.64 -7.37
CA GLY A 107 16.66 16.10 -6.24
C GLY A 107 15.82 16.45 -5.01
N GLU A 108 14.62 15.90 -4.92
CA GLU A 108 13.65 16.11 -3.83
C GLU A 108 13.49 14.84 -3.00
N ASP A 109 13.03 14.99 -1.76
CA ASP A 109 12.69 13.88 -0.86
C ASP A 109 11.21 13.49 -1.02
N PHE A 110 10.97 12.23 -1.33
CA PHE A 110 9.64 11.62 -1.44
C PHE A 110 9.50 10.41 -0.50
N SER A 111 10.30 10.35 0.57
CA SER A 111 10.27 9.28 1.58
C SER A 111 8.85 8.99 2.10
N GLU A 112 8.00 10.01 2.23
CA GLU A 112 6.60 9.88 2.70
C GLU A 112 5.69 9.09 1.75
N VAL A 113 6.06 8.95 0.47
CA VAL A 113 5.24 8.30 -0.57
C VAL A 113 5.64 6.83 -0.77
N TYR A 114 6.65 6.34 -0.05
CA TYR A 114 7.04 4.93 -0.08
C TYR A 114 6.00 4.05 0.60
N SER A 115 5.72 2.91 -0.01
CA SER A 115 4.88 1.89 0.60
C SER A 115 5.70 1.02 1.55
N GLU A 116 5.24 0.88 2.79
CA GLU A 116 5.86 0.00 3.79
C GLU A 116 5.70 -1.50 3.49
N LEU A 117 4.82 -1.87 2.54
CA LEU A 117 4.54 -3.28 2.17
C LEU A 117 5.70 -3.95 1.44
N TYR A 118 6.70 -3.18 1.00
CA TYR A 118 7.84 -3.69 0.28
C TYR A 118 9.10 -2.90 0.65
N GLN A 119 9.82 -3.36 1.68
CA GLN A 119 10.99 -2.68 2.22
C GLN A 119 12.30 -3.09 1.51
N GLU A 120 12.34 -4.27 0.89
CA GLU A 120 13.54 -4.82 0.27
C GLU A 120 13.66 -4.39 -1.19
N ILE A 121 14.04 -3.14 -1.46
CA ILE A 121 14.56 -2.77 -2.78
C ILE A 121 15.91 -3.47 -2.96
N PRO A 122 16.08 -4.36 -3.96
CA PRO A 122 17.34 -5.06 -4.17
C PRO A 122 18.50 -4.09 -4.38
N ASP A 123 19.67 -4.38 -3.80
CA ASP A 123 20.82 -3.48 -3.87
C ASP A 123 21.32 -3.28 -5.31
N GLU A 124 21.16 -4.27 -6.18
CA GLU A 124 21.40 -4.13 -7.62
C GLU A 124 20.58 -3.01 -8.24
N VAL A 125 19.30 -2.90 -7.87
CA VAL A 125 18.41 -1.84 -8.38
C VAL A 125 18.86 -0.48 -7.86
N LYS A 126 19.25 -0.39 -6.58
CA LYS A 126 19.80 0.85 -6.02
C LYS A 126 21.06 1.30 -6.77
N LYS A 127 21.99 0.37 -7.03
CA LYS A 127 23.23 0.65 -7.80
C LYS A 127 22.93 1.13 -9.22
N GLN A 128 22.01 0.48 -9.93
CA GLN A 128 21.62 0.89 -11.28
C GLN A 128 21.03 2.30 -11.32
N ILE A 129 20.19 2.64 -10.33
CA ILE A 129 19.63 3.99 -10.20
C ILE A 129 20.74 5.04 -9.98
N GLU A 130 21.80 4.71 -9.22
CA GLU A 130 22.95 5.61 -9.01
C GLU A 130 23.80 5.80 -10.29
N GLU A 131 23.98 4.73 -11.07
CA GLU A 131 24.75 4.75 -12.32
C GLU A 131 24.06 5.58 -13.41
N GLU A 132 22.72 5.49 -13.56
CA GLU A 132 21.98 6.30 -14.54
C GLU A 132 22.08 7.81 -14.29
N LYS A 133 22.08 8.23 -13.01
CA LYS A 133 22.28 9.64 -12.64
C LYS A 133 23.63 10.15 -13.14
N LYS A 134 24.69 9.36 -12.98
CA LYS A 134 26.06 9.72 -13.42
C LYS A 134 26.11 9.91 -14.93
N ASN A 135 25.44 9.04 -15.68
CA ASN A 135 25.40 9.09 -17.15
C ASN A 135 24.58 10.28 -17.68
N ARG A 136 23.48 10.67 -17.01
CA ARG A 136 22.71 11.88 -17.35
C ARG A 136 23.48 13.17 -17.04
N ILE A 137 24.20 13.23 -15.92
CA ILE A 137 25.02 14.40 -15.57
C ILE A 137 26.22 14.52 -16.52
N SER A 138 26.83 13.40 -16.96
CA SER A 138 27.87 13.42 -17.99
C SER A 138 27.37 13.74 -19.40
N GLY A 139 26.07 13.51 -19.68
CA GLY A 139 25.44 13.87 -20.95
C GLY A 139 24.94 15.31 -21.05
N ILE A 140 24.94 16.06 -19.93
CA ILE A 140 24.62 17.51 -19.86
C ILE A 140 25.93 18.34 -19.70
N GLY A 141 27.09 17.69 -19.77
CA GLY A 141 28.39 18.35 -19.83
C GLY A 141 28.59 19.08 -21.16
N ILE A 142 28.95 20.36 -21.03
CA ILE A 142 29.57 21.26 -22.02
C ILE A 142 30.61 20.53 -22.88
#